data_AF-A0A9N8HEY6-F1
#
_entry.id   AF-A0A9N8HEY6-F1
#
_cell.length_a   1.000
_cell.length_b   1.000
_cell.length_c   1.000
_cell.angle_alpha   90.00
_cell.angle_beta   90.00
_cell.angle_gamma   90.00
#
_symmetry.space_group_name_H-M   'P 1'
#
loop_
_entity.id
_entity.type
_entity.pdbx_description
1 polymer ?
#
loop_
_entity_poly.entity_id
_entity_poly.type
_entity_poly.pdbx_seq_one_letter_code
_entity_poly.pdbx_strand_id
1 'polypeptide(L)'
;MATTDLKRGYILLAVALGCAFQLSQFVRSQQAILGKLDPFEVGDHPSQKDPPPVEAGALAKGQQIALGSVAHGTLLTDEILARIKGNVDQEVQDASTPEEGQRPRVDIWSALGGNHNIPSREGGSPEDVGSPEQDDVDENGSPLVDYNPFFEATKFNYSQPTKPTEYTLPAPNRTNQSTIVICLSARDNFERRAAIRETWSKGNDNVYFVIGGPVPGNHKDMNLENPLSTSSLLLQEQARFGDIIDCIHPDTYKSLPFKLHFATRWVMRNLPNVEWVVKVDDDCVVRVKLLQFFVLRQMNPNHPQVIGTIAVGARPHRSGKWAEDPKYTADEYPPWAFGSAGYVVSKPVAQYVADHDHYYYQGEDAGLGIWLADSGMQVTWVDSPELRKDEGCLDQLYIIGHDLSVEKIYECFGKLGDEVPERKYIIAFSAGRKDQFAGRIRNPN
;
A
#
# COMPACT_ATOMS: atom_id res chain seq x y z
N MET A 1 -15.91 36.24 -5.94
CA MET A 1 -15.32 34.88 -5.96
C MET A 1 -14.59 34.55 -7.27
N ALA A 2 -14.96 35.12 -8.43
CA ALA A 2 -14.25 34.89 -9.70
C ALA A 2 -12.78 35.37 -9.77
N THR A 3 -12.35 36.31 -8.93
CA THR A 3 -10.96 36.81 -8.91
C THR A 3 -9.98 35.91 -8.14
N THR A 4 -10.48 34.95 -7.36
CA THR A 4 -9.67 33.97 -6.61
C THR A 4 -9.34 32.73 -7.45
N ASP A 5 -10.23 32.33 -8.36
CA ASP A 5 -10.03 31.18 -9.25
C ASP A 5 -9.12 31.52 -10.44
N LEU A 6 -9.20 32.73 -11.00
CA LEU A 6 -8.20 33.20 -11.97
C LEU A 6 -6.80 33.20 -11.34
N LYS A 7 -6.66 33.64 -10.09
CA LYS A 7 -5.35 33.65 -9.39
C LYS A 7 -4.81 32.24 -9.17
N ARG A 8 -5.67 31.24 -8.90
CA ARG A 8 -5.25 29.83 -8.77
C ARG A 8 -4.86 29.20 -10.10
N GLY A 9 -5.58 29.50 -11.18
CA GLY A 9 -5.22 29.09 -12.54
C GLY A 9 -3.89 29.69 -12.99
N TYR A 10 -3.65 30.98 -12.73
CA TYR A 10 -2.37 31.63 -13.00
C TYR A 10 -1.22 31.06 -12.16
N ILE A 11 -1.46 30.66 -10.92
CA ILE A 11 -0.43 30.04 -10.07
C ILE A 11 -0.08 28.63 -10.57
N LEU A 12 -1.07 27.82 -10.94
CA LEU A 12 -0.82 26.49 -11.53
C LEU A 12 -0.12 26.59 -12.89
N LEU A 13 -0.50 27.55 -13.73
CA LEU A 13 0.17 27.83 -15.00
C LEU A 13 1.60 28.35 -14.79
N ALA A 14 1.84 29.20 -13.80
CA ALA A 14 3.18 29.69 -13.45
C ALA A 14 4.07 28.56 -12.89
N VAL A 15 3.51 27.61 -12.14
CA VAL A 15 4.23 26.42 -11.64
C VAL A 15 4.55 25.47 -12.79
N ALA A 16 3.61 25.22 -13.71
CA ALA A 16 3.83 24.38 -14.87
C ALA A 16 4.86 24.98 -15.85
N LEU A 17 4.77 26.28 -16.14
CA LEU A 17 5.75 27.02 -16.94
C LEU A 17 7.11 27.09 -16.23
N GLY A 18 7.12 27.22 -14.90
CA GLY A 18 8.34 27.16 -14.09
C GLY A 18 9.03 25.80 -14.14
N CYS A 19 8.26 24.70 -14.06
CA CYS A 19 8.78 23.34 -14.18
C CYS A 19 9.29 23.07 -15.60
N ALA A 20 8.55 23.50 -16.63
CA ALA A 20 8.97 23.36 -18.03
C ALA A 20 10.23 24.20 -18.33
N PHE A 21 10.34 25.40 -17.76
CA PHE A 21 11.53 26.23 -17.86
C PHE A 21 12.73 25.60 -17.13
N GLN A 22 12.53 25.01 -15.95
CA GLN A 22 13.57 24.26 -15.24
C GLN A 22 14.01 23.01 -16.01
N LEU A 23 13.09 22.29 -16.65
CA LEU A 23 13.40 21.15 -17.50
C LEU A 23 14.20 21.60 -18.75
N SER A 24 13.81 22.71 -19.38
CA SER A 24 14.53 23.31 -20.50
C SER A 24 15.94 23.78 -20.11
N GLN A 25 16.08 24.43 -18.94
CA GLN A 25 17.37 24.83 -18.39
C GLN A 25 18.23 23.60 -18.06
N PHE A 26 17.64 22.55 -17.52
CA PHE A 26 18.33 21.29 -17.25
C PHE A 26 18.85 20.67 -18.56
N VAL A 27 18.02 20.57 -19.60
CA VAL A 27 18.43 20.04 -20.92
C VAL A 27 19.51 20.92 -21.56
N ARG A 28 19.40 22.26 -21.51
CA ARG A 28 20.44 23.19 -21.99
C ARG A 28 21.74 23.09 -21.18
N SER A 29 21.65 22.84 -19.88
CA SER A 29 22.83 22.62 -19.02
C SER A 29 23.55 21.32 -19.38
N GLN A 30 22.80 20.26 -19.70
CA GLN A 30 23.37 19.00 -20.20
C GLN A 30 24.03 19.19 -21.57
N GLN A 31 23.45 20.00 -22.47
CA GLN A 31 24.09 20.39 -23.74
C GLN A 31 25.39 21.18 -23.53
N ALA A 32 25.44 22.09 -22.56
CA ALA A 32 26.64 22.87 -22.22
C ALA A 32 27.74 22.02 -21.57
N ILE A 33 27.38 20.96 -20.84
CA ILE A 33 28.32 19.97 -20.30
C ILE A 33 28.88 19.10 -21.42
N LEU A 34 28.03 18.62 -22.34
CA LEU A 34 28.44 17.81 -23.50
C LEU A 34 29.29 18.61 -24.50
N GLY A 35 29.05 19.92 -24.66
CA GLY A 35 29.84 20.81 -25.51
C GLY A 35 31.18 21.28 -24.92
N LYS A 36 31.48 20.95 -23.65
CA LYS A 36 32.74 21.28 -22.95
C LYS A 36 33.70 20.09 -22.81
N LEU A 37 33.34 18.93 -23.35
CA LEU A 37 34.24 17.79 -23.44
C LEU A 37 35.23 18.05 -24.58
N ASP A 38 36.40 18.61 -24.27
CA ASP A 38 37.51 18.70 -25.22
C ASP A 38 37.93 17.28 -25.67
N PRO A 39 38.23 17.05 -26.96
CA PRO A 39 38.82 15.81 -27.39
C PRO A 39 40.18 15.63 -26.70
N PHE A 40 40.37 14.50 -26.04
CA PHE A 40 41.63 14.11 -25.41
C PHE A 40 42.81 14.32 -26.39
N GLU A 41 43.69 15.28 -26.12
CA GLU A 41 44.99 15.37 -26.78
C GLU A 41 45.86 14.21 -26.29
N VAL A 42 46.23 13.33 -27.23
CA VAL A 42 47.18 12.23 -26.99
C VAL A 42 48.58 12.83 -26.92
N GLY A 43 49.13 12.94 -25.71
CA GLY A 43 50.52 13.34 -25.49
C GLY A 43 51.49 12.22 -25.90
N ASP A 44 52.47 12.57 -26.73
CA ASP A 44 53.55 11.70 -27.19
C ASP A 44 54.37 11.12 -26.01
N HIS A 45 54.36 9.80 -25.86
CA HIS A 45 55.49 9.06 -25.31
C HIS A 45 55.57 7.65 -25.94
N PRO A 46 56.77 7.17 -26.30
CA PRO A 46 56.91 5.99 -27.12
C PRO A 46 56.91 4.72 -26.27
N SER A 47 56.35 3.67 -26.86
CA SER A 47 56.63 2.23 -26.68
C SER A 47 55.47 1.38 -26.14
N GLN A 48 55.08 0.48 -27.05
CA GLN A 48 54.49 -0.86 -26.88
C GLN A 48 52.99 -1.07 -27.12
N LYS A 49 52.76 -1.64 -28.31
CA LYS A 49 51.70 -2.57 -28.77
C LYS A 49 50.29 -1.99 -29.01
N ASP A 50 49.96 -1.96 -30.30
CA ASP A 50 48.66 -1.58 -30.88
C ASP A 50 47.49 -2.43 -30.35
N PRO A 51 46.33 -1.81 -29.99
CA PRO A 51 45.03 -2.48 -29.96
C PRO A 51 44.30 -2.34 -31.31
N PRO A 52 43.30 -3.21 -31.62
CA PRO A 52 42.65 -3.25 -32.94
C PRO A 52 41.68 -2.07 -33.16
N PRO A 53 41.38 -1.71 -34.42
CA PRO A 53 40.57 -0.55 -34.77
C PRO A 53 39.07 -0.88 -34.65
N VAL A 54 38.52 -0.86 -33.43
CA VAL A 54 37.06 -1.03 -33.22
C VAL A 54 36.46 0.02 -32.28
N GLU A 55 37.25 0.70 -31.44
CA GLU A 55 36.68 1.57 -30.39
C GLU A 55 36.44 3.04 -30.81
N ALA A 56 37.17 3.57 -31.80
CA ALA A 56 36.97 4.97 -32.24
C ALA A 56 35.64 5.19 -33.00
N GLY A 57 35.16 4.18 -33.73
CA GLY A 57 33.90 4.25 -34.48
C GLY A 57 32.65 4.09 -33.61
N ALA A 58 32.75 3.37 -32.48
CA ALA A 58 31.66 3.15 -31.54
C ALA A 58 31.38 4.42 -30.70
N LEU A 59 32.43 5.14 -30.31
CA LEU A 59 32.31 6.37 -29.52
C LEU A 59 31.68 7.52 -30.33
N ALA A 60 32.06 7.67 -31.60
CA ALA A 60 31.47 8.66 -32.52
C ALA A 60 29.99 8.37 -32.82
N LYS A 61 29.61 7.08 -32.98
CA LYS A 61 28.20 6.66 -33.10
C LYS A 61 27.40 6.92 -31.82
N GLY A 62 27.98 6.66 -30.65
CA GLY A 62 27.35 6.92 -29.35
C GLY A 62 27.05 8.40 -29.13
N GLN A 63 27.97 9.29 -29.50
CA GLN A 63 27.76 10.74 -29.42
C GLN A 63 26.71 11.24 -30.41
N GLN A 64 26.66 10.72 -31.64
CA GLN A 64 25.59 11.06 -32.60
C GLN A 64 24.20 10.60 -32.14
N ILE A 65 24.08 9.41 -31.56
CA ILE A 65 22.81 8.87 -31.03
C ILE A 65 22.34 9.69 -29.82
N ALA A 66 23.26 10.10 -28.94
CA ALA A 66 22.95 10.96 -27.80
C ALA A 66 22.48 12.36 -28.25
N LEU A 67 23.20 12.99 -29.20
CA LEU A 67 22.81 14.29 -29.78
C LEU A 67 21.46 14.21 -30.52
N GLY A 68 21.21 13.12 -31.25
CA GLY A 68 19.93 12.87 -31.93
C GLY A 68 18.77 12.69 -30.96
N SER A 69 18.96 11.94 -29.86
CA SER A 69 17.93 11.72 -28.83
C SER A 69 17.60 13.00 -28.07
N VAL A 70 18.61 13.86 -27.82
CA VAL A 70 18.42 15.17 -27.18
C VAL A 70 17.72 16.17 -28.10
N ALA A 71 18.04 16.17 -29.39
CA ALA A 71 17.34 17.01 -30.39
C ALA A 71 15.87 16.57 -30.56
N HIS A 72 15.60 15.26 -30.57
CA HIS A 72 14.23 14.72 -30.63
C HIS A 72 13.43 15.06 -29.37
N GLY A 73 14.06 14.98 -28.19
CA GLY A 73 13.45 15.41 -26.92
C GLY A 73 13.12 16.91 -26.88
N THR A 74 13.93 17.76 -27.52
CA THR A 74 13.69 19.21 -27.59
C THR A 74 12.50 19.54 -28.50
N LEU A 75 12.42 18.91 -29.68
CA LEU A 75 11.29 19.07 -30.60
C LEU A 75 9.98 18.57 -29.97
N LEU A 76 10.03 17.46 -29.25
CA LEU A 76 8.86 16.91 -28.54
C LEU A 76 8.38 17.88 -27.44
N THR A 77 9.30 18.52 -26.70
CA THR A 77 8.91 19.55 -25.72
C THR A 77 8.32 20.80 -26.34
N ASP A 78 8.81 21.24 -27.50
CA ASP A 78 8.28 22.42 -28.20
C ASP A 78 6.88 22.15 -28.81
N GLU A 79 6.63 20.94 -29.34
CA GLU A 79 5.30 20.51 -29.79
C GLU A 79 4.29 20.40 -28.64
N ILE A 80 4.72 19.86 -27.49
CA ILE A 80 3.89 19.78 -26.28
C ILE A 80 3.54 21.19 -25.79
N LEU A 81 4.50 22.12 -25.78
CA LEU A 81 4.25 23.52 -25.40
C LEU A 81 3.30 24.22 -26.38
N ALA A 82 3.41 23.95 -27.68
CA ALA A 82 2.49 24.50 -28.69
C ALA A 82 1.06 23.95 -28.54
N ARG A 83 0.90 22.64 -28.23
CA ARG A 83 -0.40 22.02 -27.94
C ARG A 83 -1.04 22.53 -26.66
N ILE A 84 -0.26 22.69 -25.60
CA ILE A 84 -0.74 23.28 -24.34
C ILE A 84 -1.25 24.71 -24.59
N LYS A 85 -0.51 25.49 -25.38
CA LYS A 85 -0.91 26.86 -25.72
C LYS A 85 -2.21 26.91 -26.55
N GLY A 86 -2.35 26.01 -27.54
CA GLY A 86 -3.58 25.90 -28.35
C GLY A 86 -4.82 25.47 -27.54
N ASN A 87 -4.67 24.53 -26.60
CA ASN A 87 -5.78 24.07 -25.77
C ASN A 87 -6.24 25.14 -24.76
N VAL A 88 -5.31 25.95 -24.23
CA VAL A 88 -5.63 27.07 -23.33
C VAL A 88 -6.39 28.17 -24.06
N ASP A 89 -6.01 28.50 -25.30
CA ASP A 89 -6.71 29.50 -26.10
C ASP A 89 -8.14 29.06 -26.45
N GLN A 90 -8.38 27.74 -26.56
CA GLN A 90 -9.70 27.13 -26.77
C GLN A 90 -10.57 27.17 -25.49
N GLU A 91 -10.04 26.76 -24.34
CA GLU A 91 -10.76 26.79 -23.05
C GLU A 91 -11.15 28.22 -22.61
N VAL A 92 -10.34 29.22 -22.94
CA VAL A 92 -10.65 30.64 -22.67
C VAL A 92 -11.81 31.16 -23.54
N GLN A 93 -12.01 30.61 -24.74
CA GLN A 93 -13.17 30.94 -25.58
C GLN A 93 -14.45 30.26 -25.07
N ASP A 94 -14.34 29.01 -24.61
CA ASP A 94 -15.49 28.21 -24.15
C ASP A 94 -16.02 28.66 -22.77
N ALA A 95 -15.19 29.29 -21.92
CA ALA A 95 -15.55 29.81 -20.59
C ALA A 95 -16.48 31.06 -20.61
N SER A 96 -16.98 31.48 -21.77
CA SER A 96 -17.82 32.68 -21.93
C SER A 96 -19.34 32.42 -21.92
N THR A 97 -19.80 31.22 -21.56
CA THR A 97 -21.23 30.92 -21.37
C THR A 97 -21.50 30.23 -20.02
N PRO A 98 -22.46 30.71 -19.20
CA PRO A 98 -22.69 30.15 -17.86
C PRO A 98 -23.83 29.11 -17.87
N GLU A 99 -23.52 27.87 -17.51
CA GLU A 99 -24.50 26.94 -16.93
C GLU A 99 -24.02 26.44 -15.57
N GLU A 100 -24.98 26.33 -14.65
CA GLU A 100 -24.82 26.27 -13.21
C GLU A 100 -24.87 24.81 -12.73
N GLY A 101 -23.91 24.40 -11.90
CA GLY A 101 -24.05 23.24 -11.01
C GLY A 101 -23.29 21.96 -11.38
N GLN A 102 -21.96 21.97 -11.28
CA GLN A 102 -21.15 20.79 -10.98
C GLN A 102 -19.78 21.24 -10.45
N ARG A 103 -19.37 20.74 -9.28
CA ARG A 103 -17.99 20.94 -8.79
C ARG A 103 -17.07 20.05 -9.62
N PRO A 104 -15.91 20.53 -10.10
CA PRO A 104 -15.04 19.70 -10.91
C PRO A 104 -14.37 18.61 -10.05
N ARG A 105 -14.61 17.34 -10.39
CA ARG A 105 -13.75 16.21 -10.03
C ARG A 105 -12.35 16.50 -10.57
N VAL A 106 -11.32 16.37 -9.73
CA VAL A 106 -9.96 16.21 -10.25
C VAL A 106 -9.84 14.74 -10.66
N ASP A 107 -9.92 14.49 -11.97
CA ASP A 107 -9.88 13.15 -12.54
C ASP A 107 -8.43 12.66 -12.62
N ILE A 108 -8.03 11.84 -11.63
CA ILE A 108 -6.70 11.25 -11.52
C ILE A 108 -6.35 10.38 -12.75
N TRP A 109 -7.35 9.88 -13.50
CA TRP A 109 -7.13 9.04 -14.69
C TRP A 109 -6.59 9.79 -15.91
N SER A 110 -6.82 11.11 -15.97
CA SER A 110 -6.26 11.96 -17.03
C SER A 110 -4.75 12.23 -16.86
N ALA A 111 -4.21 12.04 -15.64
CA ALA A 111 -2.78 12.13 -15.37
C ALA A 111 -1.99 10.85 -15.78
N LEU A 112 -2.69 9.75 -16.10
CA LEU A 112 -2.10 8.45 -16.46
C LEU A 112 -2.46 7.99 -17.89
N GLY A 113 -3.16 8.80 -18.69
CA GLY A 113 -3.33 8.58 -20.13
C GLY A 113 -4.27 7.45 -20.56
N GLY A 114 -5.20 7.00 -19.71
CA GLY A 114 -6.18 5.95 -20.03
C GLY A 114 -7.50 6.52 -20.59
N ASN A 115 -8.11 5.82 -21.56
CA ASN A 115 -9.39 6.19 -22.18
C ASN A 115 -10.56 5.53 -21.43
N HIS A 116 -11.68 6.25 -21.26
CA HIS A 116 -12.84 5.82 -20.47
C HIS A 116 -13.61 4.64 -21.07
N ASN A 117 -13.90 3.62 -20.24
CA ASN A 117 -15.14 2.84 -20.26
C ASN A 117 -15.25 2.04 -18.95
N ILE A 118 -16.09 2.52 -18.02
CA ILE A 118 -16.48 1.78 -16.80
C ILE A 118 -18.02 1.86 -16.72
N PRO A 119 -18.75 0.73 -16.62
CA PRO A 119 -20.17 0.74 -16.34
C PRO A 119 -20.40 0.89 -14.82
N SER A 120 -21.33 1.79 -14.46
CA SER A 120 -21.77 2.09 -13.10
C SER A 120 -22.53 0.91 -12.48
N ARG A 121 -22.24 0.55 -11.22
CA ARG A 121 -23.10 -0.33 -10.41
C ARG A 121 -23.61 0.47 -9.22
N GLU A 122 -24.92 0.73 -9.19
CA GLU A 122 -25.61 1.47 -8.12
C GLU A 122 -25.74 0.62 -6.85
N GLY A 123 -25.77 1.30 -5.70
CA GLY A 123 -25.71 0.72 -4.36
C GLY A 123 -27.01 0.07 -3.86
N GLY A 124 -26.85 -0.79 -2.85
CA GLY A 124 -27.92 -1.35 -2.04
C GLY A 124 -27.55 -1.28 -0.55
N SER A 125 -28.51 -0.82 0.25
CA SER A 125 -28.46 -0.75 1.72
C SER A 125 -28.68 -2.12 2.39
N PRO A 126 -28.33 -2.28 3.67
CA PRO A 126 -28.16 -3.58 4.30
C PRO A 126 -29.47 -4.08 4.91
N GLU A 127 -29.87 -5.31 4.60
CA GLU A 127 -30.52 -6.25 5.52
C GLU A 127 -30.68 -7.64 4.86
N ASP A 128 -30.47 -8.65 5.68
CA ASP A 128 -30.81 -10.06 5.55
C ASP A 128 -29.86 -11.12 4.96
N VAL A 129 -29.75 -12.15 5.81
CA VAL A 129 -29.12 -13.45 5.74
C VAL A 129 -29.53 -14.25 4.51
N GLY A 130 -28.55 -14.71 3.74
CA GLY A 130 -28.59 -15.99 3.05
C GLY A 130 -29.28 -16.03 1.69
N SER A 131 -28.47 -15.88 0.63
CA SER A 131 -28.61 -16.58 -0.66
C SER A 131 -27.27 -16.47 -1.42
N PRO A 132 -26.89 -17.45 -2.27
CA PRO A 132 -25.54 -17.54 -2.83
C PRO A 132 -25.33 -16.43 -3.87
N GLU A 133 -24.52 -15.43 -3.54
CA GLU A 133 -24.19 -14.33 -4.46
C GLU A 133 -23.21 -14.78 -5.55
N GLN A 134 -23.50 -14.32 -6.75
CA GLN A 134 -22.93 -14.68 -8.04
C GLN A 134 -21.60 -13.96 -8.32
N ASP A 135 -20.60 -14.14 -7.46
CA ASP A 135 -19.29 -13.46 -7.63
C ASP A 135 -18.16 -14.39 -8.12
N ASP A 136 -18.44 -15.69 -8.34
CA ASP A 136 -17.41 -16.68 -8.74
C ASP A 136 -17.39 -16.96 -10.26
N VAL A 137 -17.75 -15.99 -11.10
CA VAL A 137 -17.64 -16.11 -12.55
C VAL A 137 -16.88 -14.94 -13.16
N ASP A 138 -16.04 -15.25 -14.16
CA ASP A 138 -15.44 -14.20 -15.00
C ASP A 138 -16.51 -13.43 -15.79
N GLU A 139 -16.11 -12.37 -16.51
CA GLU A 139 -17.00 -11.55 -17.35
C GLU A 139 -17.79 -12.37 -18.40
N ASN A 140 -17.46 -13.65 -18.61
CA ASN A 140 -18.13 -14.57 -19.53
C ASN A 140 -18.97 -15.65 -18.82
N GLY A 141 -19.16 -15.59 -17.51
CA GLY A 141 -19.94 -16.58 -16.76
C GLY A 141 -19.20 -17.90 -16.52
N SER A 142 -17.88 -17.95 -16.72
CA SER A 142 -17.08 -19.15 -16.46
C SER A 142 -16.59 -19.17 -15.02
N PRO A 143 -16.64 -20.31 -14.30
CA PRO A 143 -16.15 -20.41 -12.94
C PRO A 143 -14.71 -19.91 -12.85
N LEU A 144 -14.44 -18.97 -11.93
CA LEU A 144 -13.07 -18.65 -11.56
C LEU A 144 -12.42 -19.96 -11.09
N VAL A 145 -11.41 -20.42 -11.82
CA VAL A 145 -10.78 -21.71 -11.57
C VAL A 145 -10.08 -21.64 -10.20
N ASP A 146 -10.74 -22.11 -9.13
CA ASP A 146 -10.13 -22.33 -7.82
C ASP A 146 -9.18 -23.53 -7.93
N TYR A 147 -7.98 -23.28 -8.46
CA TYR A 147 -6.92 -24.28 -8.51
C TYR A 147 -6.28 -24.38 -7.11
N ASN A 148 -7.01 -25.08 -6.23
CA ASN A 148 -6.62 -25.77 -5.00
C ASN A 148 -7.54 -25.38 -3.81
N PRO A 149 -8.48 -26.26 -3.39
CA PRO A 149 -9.37 -25.97 -2.27
C PRO A 149 -8.62 -25.83 -0.94
N PHE A 150 -7.34 -26.22 -0.83
CA PHE A 150 -6.54 -26.12 0.39
C PHE A 150 -5.18 -25.49 0.11
N PHE A 151 -4.73 -24.58 0.99
CA PHE A 151 -3.40 -23.99 0.88
C PHE A 151 -2.35 -25.08 1.12
N GLU A 152 -1.71 -25.56 0.05
CA GLU A 152 -0.56 -26.42 0.20
C GLU A 152 0.65 -25.59 0.61
N ALA A 153 0.82 -25.40 1.92
CA ALA A 153 2.14 -25.23 2.52
C ALA A 153 3.05 -26.41 2.05
N THR A 154 4.27 -26.69 2.50
CA THR A 154 5.11 -27.80 1.95
C THR A 154 5.56 -27.68 0.47
N LYS A 155 4.77 -27.09 -0.45
CA LYS A 155 5.21 -26.80 -1.84
C LYS A 155 6.14 -25.60 -1.95
N PHE A 156 6.33 -24.85 -0.87
CA PHE A 156 7.05 -23.58 -0.91
C PHE A 156 8.34 -23.63 -0.09
N ASN A 157 9.36 -22.94 -0.58
CA ASN A 157 10.60 -22.73 0.15
C ASN A 157 10.48 -21.47 1.01
N TYR A 158 10.42 -21.66 2.33
CA TYR A 158 10.10 -20.63 3.32
C TYR A 158 11.29 -19.81 3.80
N SER A 159 12.52 -20.16 3.39
CA SER A 159 13.74 -19.66 3.99
C SER A 159 14.43 -18.56 3.16
N GLN A 160 13.81 -17.38 2.98
CA GLN A 160 14.31 -16.21 2.19
C GLN A 160 13.78 -16.24 0.74
N PRO A 161 13.63 -15.08 0.06
CA PRO A 161 12.72 -14.94 -1.07
C PRO A 161 13.09 -15.95 -2.16
N THR A 162 12.06 -16.49 -2.83
CA THR A 162 12.25 -17.10 -4.15
C THR A 162 13.16 -16.17 -4.94
N LYS A 163 14.14 -16.71 -5.67
CA LYS A 163 15.00 -15.91 -6.57
C LYS A 163 14.15 -14.78 -7.17
N PRO A 164 14.51 -13.50 -6.97
CA PRO A 164 13.71 -12.38 -7.44
C PRO A 164 13.26 -12.66 -8.87
N THR A 165 11.95 -12.63 -9.09
CA THR A 165 11.42 -12.71 -10.45
C THR A 165 11.55 -11.34 -11.09
N GLU A 166 11.39 -11.23 -12.40
CA GLU A 166 11.30 -9.91 -13.05
C GLU A 166 10.12 -9.06 -12.52
N TYR A 167 9.15 -9.70 -11.86
CA TYR A 167 7.97 -9.07 -11.25
C TYR A 167 8.15 -8.69 -9.78
N THR A 168 9.26 -9.10 -9.14
CA THR A 168 9.50 -8.81 -7.73
C THR A 168 9.82 -7.33 -7.54
N LEU A 169 9.06 -6.67 -6.67
CA LEU A 169 9.28 -5.25 -6.39
C LEU A 169 10.60 -5.00 -5.65
N PRO A 170 11.25 -3.82 -5.86
CA PRO A 170 12.34 -3.38 -5.02
C PRO A 170 11.94 -3.36 -3.54
N ALA A 171 12.90 -3.60 -2.63
CA ALA A 171 12.62 -3.53 -1.20
C ALA A 171 12.15 -2.13 -0.78
N PRO A 172 11.15 -2.02 0.12
CA PRO A 172 10.66 -0.72 0.55
C PRO A 172 11.66 0.00 1.46
N ASN A 173 11.45 1.31 1.59
CA ASN A 173 12.22 2.19 2.45
C ASN A 173 12.12 1.78 3.92
N ARG A 174 13.21 1.95 4.67
CA ARG A 174 13.25 1.61 6.10
C ARG A 174 12.83 2.83 6.94
N THR A 175 12.04 2.57 7.99
CA THR A 175 11.74 3.55 9.04
C THR A 175 12.54 3.28 10.32
N ASN A 176 12.66 4.31 11.16
CA ASN A 176 13.19 4.20 12.52
C ASN A 176 12.09 4.22 13.61
N GLN A 177 10.81 4.31 13.23
CA GLN A 177 9.68 4.27 14.16
C GLN A 177 9.59 2.93 14.87
N SER A 178 9.04 2.92 16.10
CA SER A 178 8.88 1.69 16.87
C SER A 178 7.54 0.99 16.68
N THR A 179 6.53 1.71 16.19
CA THR A 179 5.24 1.12 15.82
C THR A 179 5.16 1.04 14.31
N ILE A 180 4.94 -0.16 13.78
CA ILE A 180 4.88 -0.43 12.34
C ILE A 180 3.47 -0.83 11.98
N VAL A 181 2.87 -0.21 10.96
CA VAL A 181 1.56 -0.61 10.43
C VAL A 181 1.77 -1.44 9.18
N ILE A 182 1.27 -2.67 9.18
CA ILE A 182 1.15 -3.51 7.99
C ILE A 182 -0.31 -3.45 7.51
N CYS A 183 -0.51 -2.92 6.31
CA CYS A 183 -1.80 -2.78 5.66
C CYS A 183 -1.91 -3.85 4.58
N LEU A 184 -2.74 -4.88 4.79
CA LEU A 184 -2.95 -5.92 3.79
C LEU A 184 -3.77 -5.33 2.64
N SER A 185 -3.22 -5.39 1.42
CA SER A 185 -3.83 -4.83 0.21
C SER A 185 -3.74 -5.83 -0.94
N ALA A 186 -4.55 -5.65 -1.97
CA ALA A 186 -4.48 -6.41 -3.21
C ALA A 186 -3.63 -5.70 -4.26
N ARG A 187 -3.08 -6.43 -5.23
CA ARG A 187 -2.18 -5.88 -6.27
C ARG A 187 -2.80 -4.71 -7.04
N ASP A 188 -4.07 -4.81 -7.38
CA ASP A 188 -4.87 -3.87 -8.16
C ASP A 188 -5.58 -2.78 -7.33
N ASN A 189 -5.48 -2.82 -6.00
CA ASN A 189 -6.05 -1.81 -5.09
C ASN A 189 -5.26 -0.49 -5.04
N PHE A 190 -4.81 0.01 -6.20
CA PHE A 190 -4.04 1.26 -6.32
C PHE A 190 -4.79 2.46 -5.74
N GLU A 191 -6.10 2.56 -5.99
CA GLU A 191 -6.93 3.67 -5.53
C GLU A 191 -7.05 3.70 -4.00
N ARG A 192 -7.27 2.53 -3.37
CA ARG A 192 -7.30 2.41 -1.90
C ARG A 192 -5.96 2.83 -1.29
N ARG A 193 -4.84 2.32 -1.82
CA ARG A 193 -3.51 2.71 -1.34
C ARG A 193 -3.24 4.21 -1.52
N ALA A 194 -3.64 4.80 -2.65
CA ALA A 194 -3.53 6.24 -2.88
C ALA A 194 -4.35 7.05 -1.85
N ALA A 195 -5.61 6.66 -1.61
CA ALA A 195 -6.46 7.31 -0.62
C ALA A 195 -5.85 7.25 0.80
N ILE A 196 -5.29 6.11 1.18
CA ILE A 196 -4.59 5.94 2.46
C ILE A 196 -3.37 6.89 2.56
N ARG A 197 -2.55 6.98 1.51
CA ARG A 197 -1.39 7.90 1.42
C ARG A 197 -1.77 9.37 1.52
N GLU A 198 -2.94 9.73 1.00
CA GLU A 198 -3.45 11.09 1.06
C GLU A 198 -4.15 11.43 2.39
N THR A 199 -4.50 10.41 3.16
CA THR A 199 -5.23 10.51 4.43
C THR A 199 -4.35 10.07 5.60
N TRP A 200 -4.61 8.89 6.17
CA TRP A 200 -4.09 8.51 7.48
C TRP A 200 -2.65 8.02 7.49
N SER A 201 -2.08 7.62 6.35
CA SER A 201 -0.64 7.37 6.27
C SER A 201 0.16 8.61 5.86
N LYS A 202 -0.50 9.74 5.59
CA LYS A 202 0.18 10.99 5.20
C LYS A 202 1.12 11.47 6.30
N GLY A 203 2.41 11.50 5.98
CA GLY A 203 3.47 11.90 6.93
C GLY A 203 3.86 10.81 7.93
N ASN A 204 3.35 9.60 7.78
CA ASN A 204 3.72 8.42 8.55
C ASN A 204 4.59 7.50 7.68
N ASP A 205 5.90 7.44 7.94
CA ASP A 205 6.85 6.61 7.19
C ASP A 205 6.89 5.14 7.66
N ASN A 206 6.00 4.79 8.58
CA ASN A 206 5.91 3.49 9.24
C ASN A 206 4.69 2.67 8.80
N VAL A 207 4.02 3.08 7.72
CA VAL A 207 2.91 2.34 7.11
C VAL A 207 3.43 1.62 5.86
N TYR A 208 3.28 0.31 5.84
CA TYR A 208 3.69 -0.55 4.73
C TYR A 208 2.48 -1.27 4.15
N PHE A 209 2.28 -1.16 2.85
CA PHE A 209 1.28 -1.94 2.13
C PHE A 209 1.85 -3.33 1.82
N VAL A 210 1.11 -4.38 2.12
CA VAL A 210 1.53 -5.75 1.86
C VAL A 210 0.66 -6.32 0.75
N ILE A 211 1.27 -6.69 -0.37
CA ILE A 211 0.58 -7.28 -1.52
C ILE A 211 1.07 -8.69 -1.80
N GLY A 212 0.26 -9.48 -2.49
CA GLY A 212 0.68 -10.76 -3.05
C GLY A 212 1.40 -10.60 -4.38
N GLY A 213 2.08 -11.66 -4.79
CA GLY A 213 2.57 -11.88 -6.15
C GLY A 213 1.44 -12.17 -7.15
N PRO A 214 1.74 -12.14 -8.45
CA PRO A 214 0.76 -12.40 -9.49
C PRO A 214 0.24 -13.84 -9.44
N VAL A 215 -1.04 -14.03 -9.81
CA VAL A 215 -1.66 -15.35 -9.88
C VAL A 215 -1.21 -16.06 -11.17
N PRO A 216 -0.68 -17.30 -11.11
CA PRO A 216 -0.27 -18.05 -12.29
C PRO A 216 -1.42 -18.18 -13.29
N GLY A 217 -1.15 -17.90 -14.55
CA GLY A 217 -2.15 -17.91 -15.63
C GLY A 217 -2.83 -16.56 -15.90
N ASN A 218 -2.67 -15.55 -15.03
CA ASN A 218 -3.12 -14.19 -15.32
C ASN A 218 -2.05 -13.41 -16.12
N HIS A 219 -1.95 -13.71 -17.42
CA HIS A 219 -0.94 -13.11 -18.29
C HIS A 219 -1.07 -11.59 -18.49
N LYS A 220 -2.25 -11.01 -18.25
CA LYS A 220 -2.48 -9.56 -18.38
C LYS A 220 -1.83 -8.76 -17.24
N ASP A 221 -1.82 -9.31 -16.03
CA ASP A 221 -1.14 -8.73 -14.85
C ASP A 221 0.39 -8.74 -15.04
N MET A 222 0.92 -9.79 -15.67
CA MET A 222 2.36 -10.08 -15.78
C MET A 222 3.04 -9.56 -17.06
N ASN A 223 2.46 -8.61 -17.80
CA ASN A 223 3.12 -8.07 -19.01
C ASN A 223 3.86 -6.75 -18.70
N LEU A 224 5.17 -6.82 -18.43
CA LEU A 224 5.99 -5.64 -18.14
C LEU A 224 6.18 -4.69 -19.35
N GLU A 225 5.98 -5.18 -20.58
CA GLU A 225 6.02 -4.34 -21.78
C GLU A 225 4.74 -3.51 -21.94
N ASN A 226 3.65 -3.95 -21.32
CA ASN A 226 2.42 -3.17 -21.25
C ASN A 226 2.51 -2.18 -20.06
N PRO A 227 2.58 -0.86 -20.30
CA PRO A 227 2.64 0.12 -19.21
C PRO A 227 1.38 0.16 -18.35
N LEU A 228 0.27 -0.43 -18.82
CA LEU A 228 -1.00 -0.52 -18.11
C LEU A 228 -1.20 -1.88 -17.40
N SER A 229 -0.23 -2.79 -17.44
CA SER A 229 -0.33 -4.00 -16.63
C SER A 229 -0.16 -3.67 -15.15
N THR A 230 -0.82 -4.45 -14.29
CA THR A 230 -0.74 -4.28 -12.83
C THR A 230 0.71 -4.38 -12.34
N SER A 231 1.52 -5.29 -12.87
CA SER A 231 2.94 -5.39 -12.49
C SER A 231 3.76 -4.14 -12.90
N SER A 232 3.54 -3.59 -14.10
CA SER A 232 4.19 -2.34 -14.54
C SER A 232 3.80 -1.15 -13.67
N LEU A 233 2.52 -1.05 -13.29
CA LEU A 233 2.02 0.02 -12.42
C LEU A 233 2.54 -0.11 -10.99
N LEU A 234 2.63 -1.33 -10.45
CA LEU A 234 3.24 -1.59 -9.13
C LEU A 234 4.71 -1.22 -9.07
N LEU A 235 5.49 -1.46 -10.14
CA LEU A 235 6.89 -1.03 -10.21
C LEU A 235 7.01 0.49 -10.16
N GLN A 236 6.12 1.22 -10.85
CA GLN A 236 6.07 2.68 -10.81
C GLN A 236 5.64 3.19 -9.43
N GLU A 237 4.62 2.56 -8.83
CA GLU A 237 4.14 2.88 -7.49
C GLU A 237 5.25 2.70 -6.45
N GLN A 238 5.94 1.55 -6.48
CA GLN A 238 7.03 1.27 -5.55
C GLN A 238 8.23 2.21 -5.77
N ALA A 239 8.57 2.54 -7.02
CA ALA A 239 9.63 3.51 -7.30
C ALA A 239 9.29 4.91 -6.75
N ARG A 240 8.00 5.26 -6.69
CA ARG A 240 7.53 6.56 -6.22
C ARG A 240 7.41 6.65 -4.69
N PHE A 241 6.86 5.62 -4.06
CA PHE A 241 6.51 5.67 -2.63
C PHE A 241 7.41 4.80 -1.75
N GLY A 242 7.91 3.68 -2.29
CA GLY A 242 8.82 2.79 -1.58
C GLY A 242 8.23 2.22 -0.29
N ASP A 243 6.91 1.97 -0.25
CA ASP A 243 6.17 1.55 0.94
C ASP A 243 5.46 0.19 0.76
N ILE A 244 5.75 -0.54 -0.33
CA ILE A 244 5.15 -1.85 -0.61
C ILE A 244 6.10 -2.97 -0.22
N ILE A 245 5.59 -3.91 0.59
CA ILE A 245 6.17 -5.23 0.84
C ILE A 245 5.48 -6.22 -0.10
N ASP A 246 6.22 -6.73 -1.09
CA ASP A 246 5.75 -7.74 -2.02
C ASP A 246 6.03 -9.14 -1.45
N CYS A 247 4.97 -9.86 -1.06
CA CYS A 247 5.11 -11.20 -0.53
C CYS A 247 5.31 -12.28 -1.60
N ILE A 248 5.43 -11.90 -2.89
CA ILE A 248 5.76 -12.71 -4.08
C ILE A 248 4.86 -13.92 -4.36
N HIS A 249 4.01 -14.30 -3.40
CA HIS A 249 3.10 -15.43 -3.47
C HIS A 249 1.76 -15.01 -4.10
N PRO A 250 1.17 -15.83 -4.98
CA PRO A 250 -0.12 -15.57 -5.60
C PRO A 250 -1.15 -15.02 -4.61
N ASP A 251 -1.67 -13.83 -4.92
CA ASP A 251 -2.61 -13.12 -4.06
C ASP A 251 -3.99 -13.78 -4.10
N THR A 252 -4.36 -14.44 -3.01
CA THR A 252 -5.65 -15.11 -2.83
C THR A 252 -6.10 -14.99 -1.38
N TYR A 253 -7.41 -15.12 -1.11
CA TYR A 253 -7.92 -15.08 0.26
C TYR A 253 -7.23 -16.10 1.18
N LYS A 254 -7.05 -17.35 0.72
CA LYS A 254 -6.38 -18.41 1.49
C LYS A 254 -4.87 -18.17 1.71
N SER A 255 -4.28 -17.19 1.00
CA SER A 255 -2.88 -16.79 1.19
C SER A 255 -2.70 -15.65 2.20
N LEU A 256 -3.77 -15.09 2.78
CA LEU A 256 -3.69 -14.04 3.80
C LEU A 256 -2.79 -14.41 4.99
N PRO A 257 -2.89 -15.61 5.61
CA PRO A 257 -1.97 -15.98 6.68
C PRO A 257 -0.51 -16.02 6.23
N PHE A 258 -0.23 -16.44 5.00
CA PHE A 258 1.12 -16.35 4.44
C PHE A 258 1.57 -14.89 4.28
N LYS A 259 0.71 -14.03 3.73
CA LYS A 259 0.97 -12.60 3.54
C LYS A 259 1.30 -11.92 4.87
N LEU A 260 0.52 -12.19 5.92
CA LEU A 260 0.77 -11.71 7.28
C LEU A 260 2.13 -12.18 7.83
N HIS A 261 2.40 -13.48 7.74
CA HIS A 261 3.66 -14.05 8.23
C HIS A 261 4.86 -13.47 7.49
N PHE A 262 4.80 -13.39 6.16
CA PHE A 262 5.87 -12.82 5.33
C PHE A 262 6.15 -11.36 5.71
N ALA A 263 5.10 -10.54 5.82
CA ALA A 263 5.24 -9.13 6.21
C ALA A 263 5.86 -8.97 7.59
N THR A 264 5.37 -9.75 8.57
CA THR A 264 5.90 -9.74 9.94
C THR A 264 7.37 -10.13 9.96
N ARG A 265 7.74 -11.17 9.21
CA ARG A 265 9.13 -11.63 9.04
C ARG A 265 10.01 -10.56 8.38
N TRP A 266 9.50 -9.85 7.35
CA TRP A 266 10.22 -8.73 6.74
C TRP A 266 10.44 -7.59 7.73
N VAL A 267 9.39 -7.18 8.45
CA VAL A 267 9.42 -6.11 9.46
C VAL A 267 10.47 -6.42 10.53
N MET A 268 10.40 -7.60 11.15
CA MET A 268 11.30 -7.98 12.25
C MET A 268 12.76 -8.13 11.81
N ARG A 269 13.02 -8.45 10.54
CA ARG A 269 14.39 -8.60 10.01
C ARG A 269 15.01 -7.31 9.51
N ASN A 270 14.21 -6.35 9.06
CA ASN A 270 14.71 -5.18 8.33
C ASN A 270 14.59 -3.86 9.10
N LEU A 271 13.71 -3.80 10.11
CA LEU A 271 13.46 -2.57 10.87
C LEU A 271 14.07 -2.69 12.28
N PRO A 272 14.88 -1.71 12.73
CA PRO A 272 15.71 -1.87 13.92
C PRO A 272 14.97 -1.71 15.26
N ASN A 273 13.87 -0.93 15.29
CA ASN A 273 13.29 -0.41 16.53
C ASN A 273 11.89 -0.95 16.84
N VAL A 274 11.46 -2.05 16.20
CA VAL A 274 10.08 -2.55 16.32
C VAL A 274 9.73 -2.91 17.78
N GLU A 275 8.68 -2.27 18.28
CA GLU A 275 8.00 -2.49 19.56
C GLU A 275 6.58 -3.02 19.35
N TRP A 276 5.90 -2.52 18.32
CA TRP A 276 4.52 -2.86 17.99
C TRP A 276 4.34 -3.07 16.49
N VAL A 277 3.55 -4.07 16.12
CA VAL A 277 3.08 -4.27 14.74
C VAL A 277 1.55 -4.18 14.74
N VAL A 278 1.01 -3.24 13.97
CA VAL A 278 -0.42 -3.03 13.77
C VAL A 278 -0.82 -3.66 12.45
N LYS A 279 -1.72 -4.64 12.47
CA LYS A 279 -2.36 -5.17 11.26
C LYS A 279 -3.66 -4.44 10.99
N VAL A 280 -3.85 -4.01 9.75
CA VAL A 280 -5.12 -3.49 9.20
C VAL A 280 -5.31 -3.96 7.77
N ASP A 281 -6.53 -3.80 7.26
CA ASP A 281 -6.86 -3.98 5.84
C ASP A 281 -6.91 -2.63 5.13
N ASP A 282 -6.88 -2.63 3.80
CA ASP A 282 -6.84 -1.40 2.99
C ASP A 282 -8.19 -0.68 2.85
N ASP A 283 -9.21 -1.13 3.60
CA ASP A 283 -10.51 -0.50 3.80
C ASP A 283 -10.76 -0.10 5.26
N CYS A 284 -9.69 0.13 6.02
CA CYS A 284 -9.74 0.72 7.35
C CYS A 284 -9.27 2.19 7.36
N VAL A 285 -9.67 2.93 8.40
CA VAL A 285 -9.03 4.20 8.79
C VAL A 285 -8.29 4.01 10.11
N VAL A 286 -7.04 4.48 10.16
CA VAL A 286 -6.19 4.35 11.36
C VAL A 286 -5.80 5.73 11.89
N ARG A 287 -5.93 5.94 13.19
CA ARG A 287 -5.46 7.15 13.88
C ARG A 287 -4.16 6.82 14.61
N VAL A 288 -3.08 6.71 13.84
CA VAL A 288 -1.78 6.15 14.24
C VAL A 288 -1.19 6.87 15.45
N LYS A 289 -1.14 8.21 15.43
CA LYS A 289 -0.59 9.02 16.52
C LYS A 289 -1.41 8.85 17.79
N LEU A 290 -2.73 8.79 17.68
CA LEU A 290 -3.63 8.62 18.82
C LEU A 290 -3.58 7.21 19.40
N LEU A 291 -3.53 6.18 18.55
CA LEU A 291 -3.29 4.79 18.96
C LEU A 291 -1.98 4.69 19.74
N GLN A 292 -0.91 5.30 19.21
CA GLN A 292 0.39 5.35 19.87
C GLN A 292 0.30 6.03 21.24
N PHE A 293 -0.33 7.20 21.30
CA PHE A 293 -0.32 8.05 22.49
C PHE A 293 -1.16 7.46 23.64
N PHE A 294 -2.37 7.01 23.34
CA PHE A 294 -3.35 6.62 24.36
C PHE A 294 -3.33 5.13 24.70
N VAL A 295 -2.87 4.27 23.79
CA VAL A 295 -2.84 2.82 24.01
C VAL A 295 -1.39 2.36 24.16
N LEU A 296 -0.60 2.42 23.09
CA LEU A 296 0.67 1.68 23.02
C LEU A 296 1.74 2.20 23.99
N ARG A 297 1.82 3.52 24.21
CA ARG A 297 2.74 4.12 25.21
C ARG A 297 2.43 3.75 26.66
N GLN A 298 1.22 3.27 26.95
CA GLN A 298 0.81 2.90 28.31
C GLN A 298 1.09 1.41 28.62
N MET A 299 1.56 0.65 27.62
CA MET A 299 1.73 -0.79 27.71
C MET A 299 3.22 -1.17 27.58
N ASN A 300 3.60 -2.34 28.11
CA ASN A 300 4.97 -2.83 28.01
C ASN A 300 5.15 -3.59 26.68
N PRO A 301 5.89 -3.05 25.68
CA PRO A 301 6.06 -3.73 24.39
C PRO A 301 6.86 -5.03 24.45
N ASN A 302 7.56 -5.30 25.56
CA ASN A 302 8.34 -6.53 25.77
C ASN A 302 7.53 -7.65 26.44
N HIS A 303 6.28 -7.39 26.82
CA HIS A 303 5.38 -8.41 27.34
C HIS A 303 4.50 -8.96 26.20
N PRO A 304 4.40 -10.29 26.02
CA PRO A 304 3.54 -10.89 24.99
C PRO A 304 2.08 -10.46 25.08
N GLN A 305 1.65 -9.63 24.14
CA GLN A 305 0.31 -9.06 24.10
C GLN A 305 -0.25 -9.03 22.67
N VAL A 306 -1.56 -9.26 22.60
CA VAL A 306 -2.40 -8.99 21.42
C VAL A 306 -3.53 -8.06 21.86
N ILE A 307 -3.74 -6.98 21.12
CA ILE A 307 -4.71 -5.93 21.42
C ILE A 307 -5.66 -5.79 20.23
N GLY A 308 -6.97 -5.89 20.46
CA GLY A 308 -7.98 -5.78 19.41
C GLY A 308 -9.35 -6.17 19.91
N THR A 309 -10.33 -6.37 19.02
CA THR A 309 -11.59 -7.03 19.39
C THR A 309 -11.31 -8.52 19.53
N ILE A 310 -11.36 -9.07 20.76
CA ILE A 310 -10.95 -10.46 21.02
C ILE A 310 -12.13 -11.43 20.97
N ALA A 311 -12.05 -12.41 20.08
CA ALA A 311 -12.93 -13.56 20.00
C ALA A 311 -12.43 -14.70 20.90
N VAL A 312 -13.37 -15.37 21.58
CA VAL A 312 -13.13 -16.57 22.40
C VAL A 312 -14.25 -17.58 22.18
N GLY A 313 -13.93 -18.87 22.15
CA GLY A 313 -14.91 -19.95 21.98
C GLY A 313 -15.58 -20.00 20.59
N ALA A 314 -14.98 -19.36 19.58
CA ALA A 314 -15.47 -19.41 18.21
C ALA A 314 -15.20 -20.80 17.61
N ARG A 315 -16.17 -21.35 16.87
CA ARG A 315 -16.03 -22.65 16.21
C ARG A 315 -15.59 -22.50 14.77
N PRO A 316 -14.66 -23.34 14.26
CA PRO A 316 -14.28 -23.35 12.86
C PRO A 316 -15.48 -23.71 11.98
N HIS A 317 -15.62 -22.98 10.88
CA HIS A 317 -16.54 -23.38 9.82
C HIS A 317 -16.02 -24.69 9.20
N ARG A 318 -16.91 -25.67 9.01
CA ARG A 318 -16.55 -26.97 8.40
C ARG A 318 -16.93 -27.08 6.92
N SER A 319 -17.60 -26.06 6.39
CA SER A 319 -18.09 -26.02 5.00
C SER A 319 -18.30 -24.56 4.53
N GLY A 320 -18.32 -24.36 3.21
CA GLY A 320 -18.52 -23.05 2.59
C GLY A 320 -17.22 -22.27 2.38
N LYS A 321 -17.34 -21.01 1.93
CA LYS A 321 -16.20 -20.10 1.64
C LYS A 321 -15.22 -19.98 2.81
N TRP A 322 -15.74 -20.03 4.04
CA TRP A 322 -14.98 -19.85 5.27
C TRP A 322 -14.50 -21.18 5.89
N ALA A 323 -14.68 -22.32 5.20
CA ALA A 323 -14.33 -23.63 5.72
C ALA A 323 -12.84 -23.71 6.09
N GLU A 324 -12.57 -24.10 7.32
CA GLU A 324 -11.22 -24.34 7.81
C GLU A 324 -10.62 -25.60 7.20
N ASP A 325 -9.29 -25.64 7.13
CA ASP A 325 -8.55 -26.83 6.75
C ASP A 325 -8.95 -28.02 7.65
N PRO A 326 -9.32 -29.19 7.08
CA PRO A 326 -9.67 -30.39 7.83
C PRO A 326 -8.59 -30.89 8.81
N LYS A 327 -7.32 -30.48 8.64
CA LYS A 327 -6.25 -30.75 9.62
C LYS A 327 -6.47 -30.04 10.95
N TYR A 328 -7.19 -28.92 10.97
CA TYR A 328 -7.62 -28.28 12.20
C TYR A 328 -8.78 -29.07 12.83
N THR A 329 -8.46 -30.00 13.72
CA THR A 329 -9.43 -30.96 14.28
C THR A 329 -10.12 -30.49 15.56
N ALA A 330 -9.63 -29.42 16.20
CA ALA A 330 -10.24 -28.88 17.41
C ALA A 330 -11.64 -28.29 17.14
N ASP A 331 -12.54 -28.40 18.12
CA ASP A 331 -13.92 -27.91 18.02
C ASP A 331 -14.05 -26.39 18.18
N GLU A 332 -13.06 -25.75 18.78
CA GLU A 332 -13.02 -24.31 19.04
C GLU A 332 -11.63 -23.76 18.73
N TYR A 333 -11.60 -22.56 18.15
CA TYR A 333 -10.37 -21.79 18.00
C TYR A 333 -9.86 -21.32 19.37
N PRO A 334 -8.53 -21.26 19.57
CA PRO A 334 -7.97 -20.48 20.68
C PRO A 334 -8.37 -19.01 20.55
N PRO A 335 -8.14 -18.17 21.58
CA PRO A 335 -8.41 -16.73 21.47
C PRO A 335 -7.71 -16.12 20.25
N TRP A 336 -8.39 -15.20 19.57
CA TRP A 336 -7.87 -14.47 18.41
C TRP A 336 -8.48 -13.07 18.33
N ALA A 337 -7.84 -12.14 17.62
CA ALA A 337 -8.34 -10.79 17.42
C ALA A 337 -8.96 -10.65 16.02
N PHE A 338 -10.16 -10.07 15.89
CA PHE A 338 -10.81 -9.93 14.59
C PHE A 338 -9.95 -9.14 13.59
N GLY A 339 -9.56 -9.77 12.49
CA GLY A 339 -8.71 -9.15 11.46
C GLY A 339 -9.34 -7.90 10.85
N SER A 340 -10.66 -7.95 10.63
CA SER A 340 -11.46 -6.84 10.10
C SER A 340 -11.53 -5.61 11.01
N ALA A 341 -11.30 -5.75 12.31
CA ALA A 341 -11.26 -4.61 13.23
C ALA A 341 -9.85 -3.98 13.34
N GLY A 342 -8.86 -4.60 12.68
CA GLY A 342 -7.45 -4.40 12.96
C GLY A 342 -7.05 -4.90 14.35
N TYR A 343 -5.76 -5.20 14.50
CA TYR A 343 -5.20 -5.59 15.79
C TYR A 343 -3.74 -5.17 15.91
N VAL A 344 -3.25 -5.15 17.15
CA VAL A 344 -1.86 -4.83 17.47
C VAL A 344 -1.21 -6.00 18.17
N VAL A 345 0.01 -6.33 17.76
CA VAL A 345 0.85 -7.32 18.44
C VAL A 345 2.13 -6.66 18.98
N SER A 346 2.50 -7.06 20.18
CA SER A 346 3.77 -6.68 20.82
C SER A 346 4.99 -7.33 20.13
N LYS A 347 6.19 -6.79 20.39
CA LYS A 347 7.45 -7.30 19.85
C LYS A 347 7.67 -8.81 20.06
N PRO A 348 7.49 -9.41 21.26
CA PRO A 348 7.69 -10.85 21.43
C PRO A 348 6.76 -11.70 20.55
N VAL A 349 5.52 -11.26 20.37
CA VAL A 349 4.53 -11.93 19.51
C VAL A 349 4.97 -11.84 18.05
N ALA A 350 5.31 -10.63 17.57
CA ALA A 350 5.81 -10.42 16.21
C ALA A 350 7.10 -11.20 15.93
N GLN A 351 8.03 -11.25 16.89
CA GLN A 351 9.27 -12.01 16.78
C GLN A 351 9.01 -13.52 16.68
N TYR A 352 8.11 -14.06 17.52
CA TYR A 352 7.72 -15.47 17.43
C TYR A 352 7.14 -15.81 16.06
N VAL A 353 6.19 -15.00 15.57
CA VAL A 353 5.61 -15.17 14.24
C VAL A 353 6.70 -15.14 13.18
N ALA A 354 7.64 -14.18 13.24
CA ALA A 354 8.72 -14.04 12.26
C ALA A 354 9.73 -15.20 12.23
N ASP A 355 10.06 -15.77 13.39
CA ASP A 355 11.17 -16.72 13.52
C ASP A 355 10.78 -18.19 13.34
N HIS A 356 9.48 -18.50 13.39
CA HIS A 356 8.97 -19.86 13.30
C HIS A 356 8.31 -20.10 11.95
N ASP A 357 8.36 -21.35 11.49
CA ASP A 357 7.56 -21.78 10.36
C ASP A 357 6.21 -22.28 10.86
N HIS A 358 5.15 -21.89 10.16
CA HIS A 358 3.78 -22.11 10.59
C HIS A 358 3.00 -22.93 9.57
N TYR A 359 1.99 -23.64 10.06
CA TYR A 359 0.92 -24.13 9.20
C TYR A 359 -0.04 -22.98 8.91
N TYR A 360 -0.35 -22.73 7.64
CA TYR A 360 -1.26 -21.66 7.25
C TYR A 360 -2.68 -22.20 7.15
N TYR A 361 -3.49 -21.82 8.14
CA TYR A 361 -4.93 -22.09 8.21
C TYR A 361 -5.70 -21.13 7.30
N GLN A 362 -7.02 -21.20 7.30
CA GLN A 362 -7.87 -20.46 6.35
C GLN A 362 -7.74 -18.92 6.47
N GLY A 363 -7.69 -18.38 7.69
CA GLY A 363 -7.64 -16.94 7.97
C GLY A 363 -6.35 -16.51 8.68
N GLU A 364 -5.89 -15.28 8.43
CA GLU A 364 -4.66 -14.76 9.05
C GLU A 364 -4.83 -14.45 10.54
N ASP A 365 -6.04 -14.06 10.93
CA ASP A 365 -6.40 -13.65 12.28
C ASP A 365 -6.58 -14.87 13.21
N ALA A 366 -7.44 -15.82 12.83
CA ALA A 366 -7.57 -17.10 13.50
C ALA A 366 -6.24 -17.89 13.44
N GLY A 367 -5.53 -17.82 12.31
CA GLY A 367 -4.20 -18.40 12.14
C GLY A 367 -3.20 -17.89 13.17
N LEU A 368 -3.13 -16.58 13.40
CA LEU A 368 -2.31 -15.99 14.46
C LEU A 368 -2.67 -16.56 15.84
N GLY A 369 -3.96 -16.68 16.16
CA GLY A 369 -4.42 -17.29 17.42
C GLY A 369 -3.91 -18.73 17.59
N ILE A 370 -3.99 -19.54 16.54
CA ILE A 370 -3.51 -20.92 16.54
C ILE A 370 -1.99 -20.97 16.74
N TRP A 371 -1.22 -20.16 16.01
CA TRP A 371 0.24 -20.13 16.15
C TRP A 371 0.69 -19.74 17.56
N LEU A 372 -0.05 -18.82 18.20
CA LEU A 372 0.23 -18.41 19.57
C LEU A 372 -0.17 -19.46 20.61
N ALA A 373 -1.23 -20.22 20.37
CA ALA A 373 -1.55 -21.37 21.22
C ALA A 373 -0.45 -22.45 21.15
N ASP A 374 0.06 -22.72 19.94
CA ASP A 374 1.14 -23.70 19.72
C ASP A 374 2.49 -23.25 20.30
N SER A 375 2.68 -21.94 20.51
CA SER A 375 3.93 -21.36 21.00
C SER A 375 4.26 -21.69 22.46
N GLY A 376 3.24 -22.04 23.27
CA GLY A 376 3.36 -22.12 24.73
C GLY A 376 3.61 -20.77 25.43
N MET A 377 3.55 -19.66 24.71
CA MET A 377 3.71 -18.30 25.25
C MET A 377 2.51 -17.90 26.09
N GLN A 378 2.75 -17.28 27.24
CA GLN A 378 1.68 -16.67 28.05
C GLN A 378 1.28 -15.32 27.44
N VAL A 379 0.43 -15.37 26.41
CA VAL A 379 -0.06 -14.19 25.72
C VAL A 379 -1.18 -13.53 26.53
N THR A 380 -1.05 -12.22 26.76
CA THR A 380 -2.12 -11.39 27.31
C THR A 380 -3.00 -10.87 26.19
N TRP A 381 -4.28 -11.26 26.21
CA TRP A 381 -5.29 -10.82 25.26
C TRP A 381 -6.02 -9.60 25.81
N VAL A 382 -5.91 -8.47 25.12
CA VAL A 382 -6.45 -7.18 25.55
C VAL A 382 -7.60 -6.79 24.64
N ASP A 383 -8.82 -6.88 25.17
CA ASP A 383 -10.04 -6.50 24.45
C ASP A 383 -10.16 -4.97 24.38
N SER A 384 -10.05 -4.41 23.18
CA SER A 384 -10.07 -2.97 22.94
C SER A 384 -11.30 -2.59 22.11
N PRO A 385 -12.37 -2.04 22.72
CA PRO A 385 -13.55 -1.58 21.98
C PRO A 385 -13.26 -0.39 21.06
N GLU A 386 -12.08 0.22 21.16
CA GLU A 386 -11.61 1.31 20.32
C GLU A 386 -11.02 0.85 18.96
N LEU A 387 -10.84 -0.47 18.78
CA LEU A 387 -10.46 -1.12 17.53
C LEU A 387 -11.65 -1.97 17.08
N ARG A 388 -12.49 -1.45 16.18
CA ARG A 388 -13.78 -2.06 15.89
C ARG A 388 -14.16 -1.93 14.42
N LYS A 389 -14.83 -2.98 13.91
CA LYS A 389 -15.64 -2.88 12.70
C LYS A 389 -16.82 -1.93 12.96
N ASP A 390 -16.69 -0.70 12.47
CA ASP A 390 -17.69 0.36 12.58
C ASP A 390 -17.65 1.20 11.31
N GLU A 391 -18.80 1.38 10.65
CA GLU A 391 -18.92 2.20 9.45
C GLU A 391 -19.10 3.69 9.80
N GLY A 392 -19.29 4.00 11.08
CA GLY A 392 -19.37 5.33 11.63
C GLY A 392 -17.98 5.92 11.91
N CYS A 393 -17.80 7.17 11.47
CA CYS A 393 -16.60 7.95 11.78
C CYS A 393 -16.69 8.50 13.22
N LEU A 394 -16.53 7.60 14.20
CA LEU A 394 -16.63 7.87 15.65
C LEU A 394 -15.28 8.29 16.24
N ASP A 395 -15.28 9.31 17.10
CA ASP A 395 -14.06 9.98 17.60
C ASP A 395 -13.35 9.23 18.73
N GLN A 396 -14.00 8.27 19.38
CA GLN A 396 -13.40 7.39 20.37
C GLN A 396 -12.58 6.24 19.76
N LEU A 397 -12.73 5.97 18.46
CA LEU A 397 -12.08 4.85 17.79
C LEU A 397 -10.67 5.23 17.28
N TYR A 398 -9.78 4.23 17.27
CA TYR A 398 -8.41 4.34 16.78
C TYR A 398 -8.17 3.57 15.48
N ILE A 399 -8.84 2.43 15.32
CA ILE A 399 -8.95 1.72 14.04
C ILE A 399 -10.44 1.61 13.77
N ILE A 400 -10.85 2.07 12.58
CA ILE A 400 -12.24 2.23 12.19
C ILE A 400 -12.47 1.44 10.92
N GLY A 401 -13.55 0.66 10.96
CA GLY A 401 -14.16 0.10 9.77
C GLY A 401 -13.52 -1.19 9.29
N HIS A 402 -14.16 -1.68 8.25
CA HIS A 402 -13.88 -2.80 7.37
C HIS A 402 -14.86 -2.59 6.22
N ASP A 403 -14.45 -2.81 4.98
CA ASP A 403 -15.27 -2.53 3.80
C ASP A 403 -15.66 -1.05 3.63
N LEU A 404 -14.83 -0.11 4.12
CA LEU A 404 -14.98 1.30 3.80
C LEU A 404 -14.65 1.56 2.32
N SER A 405 -15.52 2.30 1.64
CA SER A 405 -15.21 2.84 0.31
C SER A 405 -14.08 3.87 0.39
N VAL A 406 -13.46 4.15 -0.76
CA VAL A 406 -12.43 5.19 -0.89
C VAL A 406 -12.96 6.55 -0.40
N GLU A 407 -14.19 6.91 -0.77
CA GLU A 407 -14.84 8.14 -0.33
C GLU A 407 -15.00 8.16 1.19
N LYS A 408 -15.34 7.02 1.79
CA LYS A 408 -15.53 6.91 3.23
C LYS A 408 -14.23 7.02 4.01
N ILE A 409 -13.10 6.55 3.45
CA ILE A 409 -11.77 6.78 4.00
C ILE A 409 -11.47 8.28 4.10
N TYR A 410 -11.70 9.04 3.01
CA TYR A 410 -11.54 10.50 3.02
C TYR A 410 -12.50 11.19 3.99
N GLU A 411 -13.77 10.80 4.00
CA GLU A 411 -14.79 11.37 4.89
C GLU A 411 -14.41 11.17 6.36
N CYS A 412 -14.13 9.93 6.75
CA CYS A 412 -13.82 9.59 8.14
C CYS A 412 -12.53 10.25 8.61
N PHE A 413 -11.45 10.16 7.83
CA PHE A 413 -10.19 10.78 8.26
C PHE A 413 -10.27 12.31 8.24
N GLY A 414 -10.95 12.90 7.25
CA GLY A 414 -11.16 14.35 7.18
C GLY A 414 -11.97 14.90 8.36
N LYS A 415 -12.92 14.12 8.88
CA LYS A 415 -13.69 14.47 10.08
C LYS A 415 -12.89 14.31 11.37
N LEU A 416 -12.13 13.21 11.49
CA LEU A 416 -11.56 12.78 12.77
C LEU A 416 -10.13 13.28 13.01
N GLY A 417 -9.33 13.35 11.94
CA GLY A 417 -7.90 13.58 12.00
C GLY A 417 -7.15 12.60 12.92
N ASP A 418 -5.88 12.91 13.17
CA ASP A 418 -5.00 12.11 14.03
C ASP A 418 -4.15 12.99 14.97
N GLU A 419 -4.52 14.26 15.15
CA GLU A 419 -3.75 15.14 16.03
C GLU A 419 -4.00 14.82 17.50
N VAL A 420 -2.91 14.70 18.27
CA VAL A 420 -2.98 14.48 19.72
C VAL A 420 -3.42 15.79 20.39
N PRO A 421 -4.51 15.80 21.19
CA PRO A 421 -4.99 17.01 21.85
C PRO A 421 -3.95 17.65 22.78
N GLU A 422 -3.94 18.99 22.87
CA GLU A 422 -3.07 19.72 23.79
C GLU A 422 -3.23 19.25 25.25
N ARG A 423 -2.16 19.33 26.05
CA ARG A 423 -2.07 18.80 27.43
C ARG A 423 -3.24 19.18 28.34
N LYS A 424 -3.81 20.37 28.17
CA LYS A 424 -4.97 20.86 28.94
C LYS A 424 -6.28 20.10 28.66
N TYR A 425 -6.40 19.49 27.49
CA TYR A 425 -7.55 18.67 27.08
C TYR A 425 -7.33 17.17 27.31
N ILE A 426 -6.09 16.74 27.58
CA ILE A 426 -5.77 15.35 27.90
C ILE A 426 -6.51 14.88 29.16
N ILE A 427 -6.75 15.75 30.14
CA ILE A 427 -7.50 15.39 31.35
C ILE A 427 -8.96 15.06 31.01
N ALA A 428 -9.62 15.78 30.11
CA ALA A 428 -10.98 15.43 29.65
C ALA A 428 -10.98 14.12 28.84
N PHE A 429 -9.97 13.94 27.98
CA PHE A 429 -9.80 12.75 27.14
C PHE A 429 -9.40 11.48 27.93
N SER A 430 -8.79 11.65 29.11
CA SER A 430 -8.34 10.59 30.02
C SER A 430 -9.30 10.36 31.19
N ALA A 431 -10.04 11.38 31.65
CA ALA A 431 -10.98 11.27 32.77
C ALA A 431 -12.20 10.40 32.45
N GLY A 432 -12.55 10.25 31.17
CA GLY A 432 -13.53 9.24 30.73
C GLY A 432 -13.01 7.80 30.73
N ARG A 433 -11.73 7.55 31.05
CA ARG A 433 -11.02 6.29 30.73
C ARG A 433 -10.02 5.78 31.77
N LYS A 434 -10.02 6.35 32.99
CA LYS A 434 -8.99 6.10 34.03
C LYS A 434 -8.96 4.69 34.64
N ASP A 435 -9.96 3.84 34.41
CA ASP A 435 -10.05 2.50 35.02
C ASP A 435 -9.96 1.32 34.02
N GLN A 436 -9.56 1.56 32.76
CA GLN A 436 -10.00 0.69 31.67
C GLN A 436 -9.19 -0.57 31.35
N PHE A 437 -7.93 -0.77 31.76
CA PHE A 437 -7.17 -1.95 31.30
C PHE A 437 -7.27 -3.19 32.19
N ALA A 438 -7.46 -3.04 33.51
CA ALA A 438 -7.49 -4.18 34.43
C ALA A 438 -8.70 -5.12 34.22
N GLY A 439 -9.82 -4.59 33.70
CA GLY A 439 -11.03 -5.36 33.38
C GLY A 439 -11.15 -5.80 31.90
N ARG A 440 -10.16 -5.46 31.06
CA ARG A 440 -10.14 -5.76 29.61
C ARG A 440 -9.19 -6.90 29.24
N ILE A 441 -8.46 -7.42 30.23
CA ILE A 441 -7.65 -8.62 30.07
C ILE A 441 -8.60 -9.81 30.01
N ARG A 442 -8.69 -10.45 28.84
CA ARG A 442 -9.32 -11.76 28.74
C ARG A 442 -8.25 -12.79 29.09
N ASN A 443 -8.23 -13.24 30.34
CA ASN A 443 -7.45 -14.40 30.73
C ASN A 443 -8.21 -15.66 30.31
N PRO A 444 -7.69 -16.46 29.36
CA PRO A 444 -8.16 -17.81 29.18
C PRO A 444 -7.61 -18.64 30.35
N ASN A 445 -8.35 -18.69 31.46
CA ASN A 445 -8.16 -19.77 32.42
C ASN A 445 -8.56 -21.09 31.78
#